data_AF-A0A2V1B8M9-F1
#
_entry.id   AF-A0A2V1B8M9-F1
#
_cell.length_a   1.000
_cell.length_b   1.000
_cell.length_c   1.000
_cell.angle_alpha   90.00
_cell.angle_beta   90.00
_cell.angle_gamma   90.00
#
_symmetry.space_group_name_H-M   'P 1'
#
loop_
_entity.id
_entity.type
_entity.pdbx_description
1 polymer ?
#
loop_
_entity_poly.entity_id
_entity_poly.type
_entity_poly.pdbx_seq_one_letter_code
_entity_poly.pdbx_strand_id
1 'polypeptide(L)'
;QESRAIVDWLSPLNFFAVQNDTLRRRQDGTGEWLFETPEFKAWLAGTDRILWCSGLPGAGKTILASAIVDKLQTQLSPQKVGLAFAYCNYKERDSQTLANLIASLVQQLVQ
;
A
#
# COMPACT_ATOMS: atom_id res chain seq x y z
N GLN A 1 -23.85 -10.55 6.24
CA GLN A 1 -23.78 -9.54 7.32
C GLN A 1 -22.72 -9.95 8.36
N GLU A 2 -22.68 -11.22 8.79
CA GLU A 2 -21.66 -11.76 9.71
C GLU A 2 -20.22 -11.66 9.18
N SER A 3 -19.99 -11.97 7.90
CA SER A 3 -18.64 -11.91 7.29
C SER A 3 -17.99 -10.53 7.39
N ARG A 4 -18.76 -9.44 7.30
CA ARG A 4 -18.22 -8.07 7.37
C ARG A 4 -17.83 -7.69 8.80
N ALA A 5 -18.62 -8.12 9.78
CA ALA A 5 -18.30 -7.92 11.19
C ALA A 5 -17.01 -8.65 11.61
N ILE A 6 -16.76 -9.85 11.07
CA ILE A 6 -15.51 -10.59 11.31
C ILE A 6 -14.32 -9.83 10.71
N VAL A 7 -14.45 -9.33 9.48
CA VAL A 7 -13.38 -8.55 8.83
C VAL A 7 -13.10 -7.28 9.61
N ASP A 8 -14.12 -6.53 10.00
CA ASP A 8 -13.96 -5.28 10.78
C ASP A 8 -13.36 -5.54 12.18
N TRP A 9 -13.58 -6.72 12.76
CA TRP A 9 -12.99 -7.13 14.04
C TRP A 9 -11.49 -7.43 13.96
N LEU A 10 -10.97 -7.86 12.80
CA LEU A 10 -9.57 -8.31 12.67
C LEU A 10 -8.55 -7.23 13.05
N SER A 11 -8.77 -5.99 12.63
CA SER A 11 -7.86 -4.89 12.94
C SER A 11 -8.59 -3.57 13.10
N PRO A 12 -8.19 -2.74 14.09
CA PRO A 12 -8.69 -1.37 14.20
C PRO A 12 -8.04 -0.42 13.19
N LEU A 13 -7.03 -0.87 12.43
CA LEU A 13 -6.28 -0.02 11.50
C LEU A 13 -6.98 0.06 10.13
N ASN A 14 -7.08 1.26 9.59
CA ASN A 14 -7.59 1.48 8.24
C ASN A 14 -6.59 2.30 7.40
N PHE A 15 -5.83 1.62 6.56
CA PHE A 15 -4.84 2.25 5.69
C PHE A 15 -5.40 2.82 4.39
N PHE A 16 -6.66 2.52 4.03
CA PHE A 16 -7.30 3.09 2.84
C PHE A 16 -7.48 4.61 2.97
N ALA A 17 -7.74 5.11 4.19
CA ALA A 17 -7.82 6.55 4.43
C ALA A 17 -6.48 7.24 4.13
N VAL A 18 -5.37 6.66 4.58
CA VAL A 18 -4.01 7.18 4.35
C VAL A 18 -3.64 7.09 2.87
N GLN A 19 -3.97 5.97 2.21
CA GLN A 19 -3.78 5.78 0.77
C GLN A 19 -4.51 6.87 -0.02
N ASN A 20 -5.81 7.07 0.26
CA ASN A 20 -6.64 8.02 -0.47
C ASN A 20 -6.21 9.47 -0.23
N ASP A 21 -5.87 9.86 1.00
CA ASP A 21 -5.34 11.21 1.30
C ASP A 21 -4.01 11.46 0.57
N THR A 22 -3.09 10.48 0.64
CA THR A 22 -1.78 10.58 0.01
C THR A 22 -1.90 10.70 -1.51
N LEU A 23 -2.75 9.86 -2.11
CA LEU A 23 -2.98 9.88 -3.56
C LEU A 23 -3.63 11.19 -4.00
N ARG A 24 -4.62 11.70 -3.24
CA ARG A 24 -5.29 12.97 -3.55
C ARG A 24 -4.34 14.17 -3.50
N ARG A 25 -3.26 14.08 -2.72
CA ARG A 25 -2.22 15.12 -2.62
C ARG A 25 -1.16 15.00 -3.72
N ARG A 26 -1.10 13.87 -4.44
CA ARG A 26 -0.20 13.68 -5.58
C ARG A 26 -0.57 14.67 -6.67
N GLN A 27 0.42 15.38 -7.19
CA GLN A 27 0.25 16.20 -8.39
C GLN A 27 0.37 15.32 -9.63
N ASP A 28 -0.42 15.63 -10.65
CA ASP A 28 -0.41 14.90 -11.93
C ASP A 28 1.02 14.78 -12.49
N GLY A 29 1.35 13.61 -13.05
CA GLY A 29 2.70 13.30 -13.53
C GLY A 29 3.73 12.92 -12.44
N THR A 30 3.47 13.22 -11.16
CA THR A 30 4.45 12.95 -10.09
C THR A 30 4.62 11.45 -9.87
N GLY A 31 5.85 10.97 -10.01
CA GLY A 31 6.21 9.57 -9.76
C GLY A 31 5.96 8.62 -10.92
N GLU A 32 5.49 9.11 -12.07
CA GLU A 32 5.25 8.25 -13.24
C GLU A 32 6.55 7.67 -13.82
N TRP A 33 7.65 8.42 -13.70
CA TRP A 33 8.98 7.96 -14.09
C TRP A 33 9.37 6.62 -13.44
N LEU A 34 8.85 6.34 -12.23
CA LEU A 34 9.15 5.11 -11.49
C LEU A 34 8.67 3.87 -12.24
N PHE A 35 7.55 3.97 -12.95
CA PHE A 35 6.96 2.81 -13.63
C PHE A 35 7.74 2.39 -14.87
N GLU A 36 8.60 3.27 -15.38
CA GLU A 36 9.44 2.99 -16.52
C GLU A 36 10.81 2.44 -16.17
N THR A 37 11.19 2.45 -14.88
CA THR A 37 12.51 1.98 -14.47
C THR A 37 12.64 0.45 -14.55
N PRO A 38 13.87 -0.06 -14.82
CA PRO A 38 14.12 -1.50 -14.82
C PRO A 38 13.77 -2.18 -13.50
N GLU A 39 14.03 -1.53 -12.37
CA GLU A 39 13.80 -2.06 -11.02
C GLU A 39 12.31 -2.27 -10.75
N PHE A 40 11.47 -1.29 -11.11
CA PHE A 40 10.02 -1.46 -10.97
C PHE A 40 9.50 -2.58 -11.87
N LYS A 41 9.96 -2.65 -13.13
CA LYS A 41 9.56 -3.69 -14.09
C LYS A 41 10.00 -5.09 -13.64
N ALA A 42 11.21 -5.23 -13.11
CA ALA A 42 11.73 -6.49 -12.57
C ALA A 42 10.98 -6.94 -11.32
N TRP A 43 10.63 -6.00 -10.43
CA TRP A 43 9.79 -6.28 -9.27
C TRP A 43 8.37 -6.68 -9.65
N LEU A 44 7.74 -5.98 -10.58
CA LEU A 44 6.38 -6.28 -11.06
C LEU A 44 6.31 -7.64 -11.76
N ALA A 45 7.35 -8.00 -12.52
CA ALA A 45 7.46 -9.32 -13.15
C ALA A 45 7.74 -10.45 -12.16
N GLY A 46 8.07 -10.12 -10.90
CA GLY A 46 8.39 -11.08 -9.84
C GLY A 46 9.81 -11.65 -9.91
N THR A 47 10.66 -11.14 -10.81
CA THR A 47 12.10 -11.44 -10.86
C THR A 47 12.76 -10.97 -9.57
N ASP A 48 12.44 -9.74 -9.16
CA ASP A 48 12.82 -9.19 -7.86
C ASP A 48 11.64 -9.25 -6.89
N ARG A 49 11.91 -9.62 -5.64
CA ARG A 49 10.86 -9.72 -4.60
C ARG A 49 10.60 -8.41 -3.87
N ILE A 50 11.58 -7.51 -3.87
CA ILE A 50 11.57 -6.27 -3.10
C ILE A 50 11.97 -5.11 -4.00
N LEU A 51 11.10 -4.12 -4.13
CA LEU A 51 11.43 -2.82 -4.68
C LEU A 51 11.82 -1.87 -3.54
N TRP A 52 13.09 -1.48 -3.48
CA TRP A 52 13.59 -0.61 -2.43
C TRP A 52 13.64 0.85 -2.87
N CYS A 53 12.78 1.69 -2.29
CA CYS A 53 12.74 3.13 -2.56
C CYS A 53 13.46 3.92 -1.46
N SER A 54 14.73 4.26 -1.67
CA SER A 54 15.52 5.09 -0.76
C SER A 54 15.47 6.57 -1.14
N GLY A 55 15.75 7.46 -0.18
CA GLY A 55 15.81 8.90 -0.44
C GLY A 55 15.72 9.74 0.82
N LEU A 56 16.06 11.02 0.71
CA LEU A 56 16.03 11.97 1.82
C LEU A 56 14.61 12.16 2.40
N PRO A 57 14.48 12.59 3.66
CA PRO A 57 13.21 13.07 4.19
C PRO A 57 12.59 14.11 3.25
N GLY A 58 11.28 14.02 2.99
CA GLY A 58 10.59 14.92 2.06
C GLY A 58 10.72 14.57 0.57
N ALA A 59 11.55 13.59 0.17
CA ALA A 59 11.73 13.20 -1.24
C ALA A 59 10.50 12.53 -1.91
N GLY A 60 9.33 12.51 -1.27
CA GLY A 60 8.10 11.98 -1.87
C GLY A 60 7.96 10.46 -1.86
N LYS A 61 8.77 9.71 -1.08
CA LYS A 61 8.69 8.24 -1.00
C LYS A 61 7.27 7.71 -0.73
N THR A 62 6.53 8.34 0.19
CA THR A 62 5.15 7.96 0.51
C THR A 62 4.20 8.22 -0.66
N ILE A 63 4.40 9.31 -1.41
CA ILE A 63 3.65 9.61 -2.64
C ILE A 63 3.91 8.51 -3.69
N LEU A 64 5.18 8.10 -3.87
CA LEU A 64 5.54 7.01 -4.78
C LEU A 64 4.88 5.68 -4.38
N ALA A 65 4.90 5.34 -3.09
CA ALA A 65 4.23 4.14 -2.58
C ALA A 65 2.72 4.17 -2.89
N SER A 66 2.05 5.31 -2.67
CA SER A 66 0.63 5.44 -2.98
C SER A 66 0.33 5.31 -4.48
N ALA A 67 1.22 5.82 -5.34
CA ALA A 67 1.08 5.70 -6.78
C ALA A 67 1.27 4.25 -7.25
N ILE A 68 2.18 3.49 -6.63
CA ILE A 68 2.32 2.05 -6.89
C ILE A 68 1.04 1.32 -6.51
N VAL A 69 0.52 1.55 -5.30
CA VAL A 69 -0.73 0.90 -4.83
C VAL A 69 -1.88 1.19 -5.80
N ASP A 70 -2.07 2.45 -6.19
CA ASP A 70 -3.11 2.86 -7.15
C ASP A 70 -2.96 2.17 -8.52
N LYS A 71 -1.73 2.14 -9.06
CA LYS A 71 -1.44 1.45 -10.32
C LYS A 71 -1.72 -0.06 -10.22
N LEU A 72 -1.35 -0.71 -9.12
CA LEU A 72 -1.62 -2.12 -8.92
C LEU A 72 -3.11 -2.42 -8.74
N GLN A 73 -3.85 -1.56 -8.03
CA GLN A 73 -5.31 -1.69 -7.90
C GLN A 73 -5.97 -1.67 -9.29
N THR A 74 -5.57 -0.74 -10.17
CA THR A 74 -6.14 -0.67 -11.53
C THR A 74 -5.74 -1.84 -12.43
N GLN A 75 -4.49 -2.31 -12.36
CA GLN A 75 -3.98 -3.38 -13.22
C GLN A 75 -4.38 -4.80 -12.76
N LEU A 76 -4.48 -5.02 -11.44
CA LEU A 76 -4.74 -6.33 -10.86
C LEU A 76 -6.22 -6.59 -10.56
N SER A 77 -7.10 -5.57 -10.64
CA SER A 77 -8.55 -5.74 -10.51
C SER A 77 -9.15 -6.91 -11.34
N PRO A 78 -8.68 -7.22 -12.57
CA PRO A 78 -9.19 -8.36 -13.34
C PRO A 78 -8.58 -9.72 -12.94
N GLN A 79 -7.51 -9.73 -12.14
CA GLN A 79 -6.75 -10.92 -11.79
C GLN A 79 -7.12 -11.37 -10.37
N LYS A 80 -7.13 -12.68 -10.09
CA LYS A 80 -7.36 -13.22 -8.74
C LYS A 80 -6.12 -13.04 -7.83
N VAL A 81 -5.56 -11.83 -7.79
CA VAL A 81 -4.37 -11.48 -7.02
C VAL A 81 -4.79 -10.54 -5.90
N GLY A 82 -4.51 -10.92 -4.65
CA GLY A 82 -4.75 -10.07 -3.49
C GLY A 82 -3.67 -8.99 -3.37
N LEU A 83 -4.09 -7.76 -3.08
CA LEU A 83 -3.21 -6.63 -2.81
C LEU A 83 -3.48 -6.11 -1.40
N ALA A 84 -2.42 -5.97 -0.60
CA ALA A 84 -2.50 -5.35 0.72
C ALA A 84 -1.32 -4.42 0.95
N PHE A 85 -1.53 -3.37 1.74
CA PHE A 85 -0.55 -2.33 2.00
C PHE A 85 -0.69 -1.79 3.43
N ALA A 86 0.38 -1.18 3.94
CA ALA A 86 0.41 -0.56 5.26
C ALA A 86 1.23 0.73 5.26
N TYR A 87 0.79 1.69 6.08
CA TYR A 87 1.46 2.99 6.26
C TYR A 87 1.90 3.15 7.72
N CYS A 88 3.16 2.82 7.99
CA CYS A 88 3.68 2.87 9.35
C CYS A 88 3.98 4.32 9.79
N ASN A 89 3.37 4.75 10.89
CA ASN A 89 3.54 6.07 11.51
C ASN A 89 4.05 5.93 12.94
N TYR A 90 5.23 6.50 13.22
CA TYR A 90 5.86 6.42 14.54
C TYR A 90 5.06 7.10 15.66
N LYS A 91 4.13 8.00 15.32
CA LYS A 91 3.24 8.66 16.29
C LYS A 91 2.08 7.76 16.74
N GLU A 92 1.83 6.67 16.03
CA GLU A 92 0.71 5.75 16.26
C GLU A 92 1.21 4.38 16.75
N ARG A 93 2.40 4.31 17.37
CA ARG A 93 3.00 3.03 17.80
C ARG A 93 2.10 2.20 18.73
N ASP A 94 1.27 2.86 19.53
CA ASP A 94 0.36 2.20 20.46
C ASP A 94 -0.74 1.41 19.71
N SER A 95 -1.22 1.92 18.56
CA SER A 95 -2.20 1.23 17.72
C SER A 95 -1.55 0.37 16.63
N GLN A 96 -0.42 0.78 16.07
CA GLN A 96 0.32 0.08 15.02
C GLN A 96 1.28 -0.98 15.58
N THR A 97 0.76 -1.83 16.45
CA THR A 97 1.48 -3.02 16.93
C THR A 97 1.69 -4.01 15.78
N LEU A 98 2.68 -4.89 15.89
CA LEU A 98 2.92 -5.94 14.89
C LEU A 98 1.66 -6.78 14.62
N ALA A 99 0.93 -7.14 15.68
CA ALA A 99 -0.31 -7.90 15.57
C ALA A 99 -1.37 -7.14 14.76
N ASN A 100 -1.59 -5.86 15.06
CA ASN A 100 -2.57 -5.05 14.35
C ASN A 100 -2.17 -4.78 12.90
N LEU A 101 -0.88 -4.62 12.62
CA LEU A 101 -0.35 -4.48 11.25
C LEU A 101 -0.61 -5.74 10.44
N ILE A 102 -0.22 -6.93 10.94
CA ILE A 102 -0.46 -8.19 10.26
C ILE A 102 -1.97 -8.41 10.07
N ALA A 103 -2.77 -8.20 11.11
CA ALA A 103 -4.20 -8.35 11.04
C ALA A 103 -4.85 -7.39 10.03
N SER A 104 -4.32 -6.17 9.88
CA SER A 104 -4.80 -5.22 8.86
C SER A 104 -4.48 -5.65 7.42
N LEU A 105 -3.35 -6.35 7.21
CA LEU A 105 -3.01 -6.89 5.91
C LEU A 105 -3.91 -8.09 5.57
N VAL A 106 -4.15 -8.98 6.54
CA VAL A 106 -5.09 -10.09 6.38
C VAL A 106 -6.50 -9.56 6.10
N GLN A 107 -6.95 -8.56 6.87
CA GLN A 107 -8.23 -7.88 6.69
C GLN A 107 -8.43 -7.39 5.26
N GLN A 108 -7.42 -6.74 4.67
CA GLN A 108 -7.47 -6.27 3.27
C GLN A 108 -7.55 -7.41 2.24
N LEU A 109 -6.93 -8.57 2.50
CA LEU A 109 -6.89 -9.69 1.56
C LEU A 109 -8.17 -10.55 1.56
N VAL A 110 -8.98 -10.48 2.63
CA VAL A 110 -10.24 -11.23 2.76
C VAL A 110 -11.48 -10.38 2.49
N GLN A 111 -11.29 -9.09 2.21
CA GLN A 111 -12.33 -8.11 1.92
C GLN A 111 -12.73 -8.16 0.44
#